data_AF-A0AAW2SYH3-F1
#
_entry.id   AF-A0AAW2SYH3-F1
#
_cell.length_a   1.000
_cell.length_b   1.000
_cell.length_c   1.000
_cell.angle_alpha   90.00
_cell.angle_beta   90.00
_cell.angle_gamma   90.00
#
_symmetry.space_group_name_H-M   'P 1'
#
loop_
_entity.id
_entity.type
_entity.pdbx_description
1 polymer ?
#
loop_
_entity_poly.entity_id
_entity_poly.type
_entity_poly.pdbx_seq_one_letter_code
_entity_poly.pdbx_strand_id
1 'polypeptide(L)'
;MVSQKITPHLTPPGPIHLEHRVKLSGASPVGNTCYDVLVDVPLSVEDMSTFLANLEKNKSVTAEFINALIASQARDLKLASADASREVEKAHRAEFYNQPWIEDAVIRYLNRKPAVGSDAGNK
;
A
#
# COMPACT_ATOMS: atom_id res chain seq x y z
N MET A 1 12.11 -43.12 20.22
CA MET A 1 11.17 -44.21 20.64
C MET A 1 9.89 -43.72 21.33
N VAL A 2 9.67 -42.40 21.52
CA VAL A 2 8.41 -41.87 22.09
C VAL A 2 7.27 -41.87 21.05
N SER A 3 7.55 -41.50 19.79
CA SER A 3 6.53 -41.51 18.72
C SER A 3 5.87 -42.87 18.48
N GLN A 4 6.59 -43.98 18.62
CA GLN A 4 6.03 -45.32 18.49
C GLN A 4 5.09 -45.71 19.65
N LYS A 5 5.30 -45.13 20.84
CA LYS A 5 4.44 -45.40 22.01
C LYS A 5 3.14 -44.61 21.99
N ILE A 6 3.09 -43.48 21.26
CA ILE A 6 1.88 -42.64 21.17
C ILE A 6 0.97 -43.04 20.00
N THR A 7 1.49 -43.70 18.95
CA THR A 7 0.69 -44.20 17.82
C THR A 7 -0.57 -44.99 18.21
N PRO A 8 -0.53 -45.94 19.16
CA PRO A 8 -1.74 -46.68 19.56
C PRO A 8 -2.79 -45.82 20.26
N HIS A 9 -2.43 -44.61 20.71
CA HIS A 9 -3.33 -43.66 21.35
C HIS A 9 -3.84 -42.58 20.38
N LEU A 10 -3.38 -42.56 19.12
CA LEU A 10 -3.86 -41.66 18.08
C LEU A 10 -4.99 -42.35 17.32
N THR A 11 -6.23 -42.11 17.74
CA THR A 11 -7.42 -42.55 17.01
C THR A 11 -8.00 -41.39 16.19
N PRO A 12 -8.66 -41.69 15.06
CA PRO A 12 -9.43 -40.67 14.35
C PRO A 12 -10.47 -40.03 15.28
N PRO A 13 -10.85 -38.76 15.03
CA PRO A 13 -11.98 -38.15 15.73
C PRO A 13 -13.22 -39.05 15.63
N GLY A 14 -13.90 -39.26 16.75
CA GLY A 14 -15.13 -40.04 16.78
C GLY A 14 -16.25 -39.39 15.96
N PRO A 15 -17.23 -40.17 15.46
CA PRO A 15 -18.37 -39.64 14.73
C PRO A 15 -19.25 -38.74 15.61
N ILE A 16 -19.92 -37.78 14.99
CA ILE A 16 -20.88 -36.90 15.67
C ILE A 16 -22.20 -37.64 15.84
N HIS A 17 -22.65 -37.81 17.09
CA HIS A 17 -23.92 -38.47 17.41
C HIS A 17 -25.01 -37.43 17.71
N LEU A 18 -26.13 -37.49 16.97
CA LEU A 18 -27.25 -36.56 17.09
C LEU A 18 -28.53 -37.32 17.47
N GLU A 19 -29.14 -36.96 18.60
CA GLU A 19 -30.42 -37.55 19.04
C GLU A 19 -31.55 -36.52 18.91
N HIS A 20 -32.54 -36.82 18.09
CA HIS A 20 -33.72 -35.98 17.89
C HIS A 20 -34.99 -36.71 18.36
N ARG A 21 -35.66 -36.17 19.38
CA ARG A 21 -36.93 -36.74 19.89
C ARG A 21 -38.12 -36.03 19.27
N VAL A 22 -38.82 -36.74 18.37
CA VAL A 22 -40.03 -36.26 17.72
C VAL A 22 -41.18 -36.20 18.73
N LYS A 23 -41.85 -35.05 18.83
CA LYS A 23 -43.11 -34.89 19.58
C LYS A 23 -44.27 -35.00 18.59
N LEU A 24 -45.22 -35.92 18.84
CA LEU A 24 -46.38 -36.17 17.98
C LEU A 24 -47.61 -35.33 18.34
N SER A 25 -47.59 -34.64 19.49
CA SER A 25 -48.66 -33.77 19.96
C SER A 25 -48.11 -32.53 20.67
N GLY A 26 -48.79 -31.38 20.49
CA GLY A 26 -48.38 -30.07 20.98
C GLY A 26 -47.98 -29.10 19.87
N ALA A 27 -47.86 -27.80 20.19
CA ALA A 27 -47.43 -26.79 19.23
C ALA A 27 -46.03 -27.12 18.67
N SER A 28 -45.87 -26.96 17.35
CA SER A 28 -44.60 -27.21 16.66
C SER A 28 -43.48 -26.35 17.28
N PRO A 29 -42.30 -26.90 17.58
CA PRO A 29 -41.20 -26.08 18.08
C PRO A 29 -40.80 -25.05 17.03
N VAL A 30 -40.87 -23.77 17.37
CA VAL A 30 -40.50 -22.61 16.53
C VAL A 30 -38.97 -22.44 16.50
N GLY A 31 -38.24 -23.54 16.37
CA GLY A 31 -36.78 -23.54 16.54
C GLY A 31 -36.13 -24.60 15.67
N ASN A 32 -35.17 -24.14 14.87
CA ASN A 32 -34.37 -24.97 13.99
C ASN A 32 -33.22 -25.51 14.86
N THR A 33 -33.04 -26.84 14.94
CA THR A 33 -31.86 -27.42 15.61
C THR A 33 -30.65 -27.28 14.69
N CYS A 34 -30.12 -26.07 14.58
CA CYS A 34 -28.90 -25.78 13.83
C CYS A 34 -27.69 -26.18 14.67
N TYR A 35 -26.74 -26.90 14.07
CA TYR A 35 -25.47 -27.26 14.68
C TYR A 35 -24.34 -26.68 13.83
N ASP A 36 -23.55 -25.77 14.39
CA ASP A 36 -22.36 -25.26 13.74
C ASP A 36 -21.20 -26.22 14.01
N VAL A 37 -20.68 -26.84 12.96
CA VAL A 37 -19.53 -27.75 13.03
C VAL A 37 -18.33 -27.05 12.38
N LEU A 38 -17.24 -26.92 13.12
CA LEU A 38 -15.98 -26.44 12.57
C LEU A 38 -15.38 -27.53 11.68
N VAL A 39 -15.10 -27.19 10.43
CA VAL A 39 -14.48 -28.07 9.44
C VAL A 39 -13.13 -27.51 9.07
N ASP A 40 -12.08 -28.30 9.23
CA ASP A 40 -10.77 -27.99 8.67
C ASP A 40 -10.85 -28.15 7.15
N VAL A 41 -10.91 -27.03 6.44
CA VAL A 41 -10.83 -27.01 4.97
C VAL A 41 -9.34 -27.13 4.61
N PRO A 42 -8.89 -28.24 3.99
CA PRO A 42 -7.51 -28.35 3.57
C PRO A 42 -7.28 -27.34 2.45
N LEU A 43 -6.48 -26.31 2.73
CA LEU A 43 -5.95 -25.43 1.70
C LEU A 43 -4.96 -26.26 0.88
N SER A 44 -5.17 -26.35 -0.44
CA SER A 44 -4.20 -27.02 -1.32
C SER A 44 -2.85 -26.29 -1.20
N VAL A 45 -1.78 -27.04 -0.97
CA VAL A 45 -0.42 -26.49 -0.86
C VAL A 45 -0.01 -25.78 -2.17
N GLU A 46 -0.55 -26.24 -3.29
CA GLU A 46 -0.36 -25.63 -4.62
C GLU A 46 -0.96 -24.21 -4.67
N ASP A 47 -2.11 -23.99 -4.05
CA ASP A 47 -2.81 -22.71 -4.02
C ASP A 47 -2.08 -21.66 -3.18
N MET A 48 -1.38 -22.10 -2.13
CA MET A 48 -0.64 -21.19 -1.24
C MET A 48 0.52 -20.50 -1.98
N SER A 49 1.20 -21.23 -2.86
CA SER A 49 2.30 -20.67 -3.67
C SER A 49 1.79 -19.60 -4.65
N THR A 50 0.66 -19.87 -5.31
CA THR A 50 -0.01 -18.94 -6.21
C THR A 50 -0.50 -17.69 -5.46
N PHE A 51 -1.05 -17.87 -4.26
CA PHE A 51 -1.49 -16.76 -3.42
C PHE A 51 -0.33 -15.85 -3.01
N LEU A 52 0.79 -16.42 -2.56
CA LEU A 52 1.97 -15.64 -2.18
C LEU A 52 2.56 -14.88 -3.36
N ALA A 53 2.67 -15.52 -4.54
CA ALA A 53 3.17 -14.88 -5.75
C ALA A 53 2.25 -13.72 -6.21
N ASN A 54 0.93 -13.88 -6.09
CA ASN A 54 -0.02 -12.82 -6.42
C ASN A 54 0.08 -11.65 -5.43
N LEU A 55 0.25 -11.93 -4.14
CA LEU A 55 0.42 -10.88 -3.12
C LEU A 55 1.70 -10.07 -3.38
N GLU A 56 2.79 -10.73 -3.77
CA GLU A 56 4.05 -10.07 -4.09
C GLU A 56 3.95 -9.18 -5.33
N LYS A 57 3.33 -9.69 -6.40
CA LYS A 57 3.09 -8.92 -7.64
C LYS A 57 2.25 -7.67 -7.40
N ASN A 58 1.25 -7.73 -6.53
CA ASN A 58 0.37 -6.59 -6.29
C ASN A 58 1.02 -5.48 -5.43
N LYS A 59 2.06 -5.80 -4.64
CA LYS A 59 2.77 -4.80 -3.82
C LYS A 59 3.56 -3.80 -4.67
N SER A 60 4.32 -4.26 -5.66
CA SER A 60 5.11 -3.37 -6.54
C SER A 60 4.20 -2.52 -7.43
N VAL A 61 3.18 -3.13 -8.02
CA VAL A 61 2.20 -2.45 -8.89
C VAL A 61 1.52 -1.30 -8.17
N THR A 62 1.17 -1.48 -6.89
CA THR A 62 0.52 -0.43 -6.09
C THR A 62 1.45 0.75 -5.82
N ALA A 63 2.71 0.49 -5.45
CA ALA A 63 3.68 1.55 -5.15
C ALA A 63 4.06 2.35 -6.39
N GLU A 64 4.28 1.68 -7.52
CA GLU A 64 4.60 2.32 -8.80
C GLU A 64 3.45 3.21 -9.28
N PHE A 65 2.21 2.72 -9.20
CA PHE A 65 1.03 3.50 -9.56
C PHE A 65 0.87 4.76 -8.70
N ILE A 66 1.00 4.64 -7.37
CA ILE A 66 0.89 5.78 -6.45
C ILE A 66 1.97 6.83 -6.76
N ASN A 67 3.22 6.40 -6.95
CA ASN A 67 4.31 7.31 -7.30
C ASN A 67 4.08 8.01 -8.64
N ALA A 68 3.62 7.27 -9.66
CA ALA A 68 3.28 7.83 -10.97
C ALA A 68 2.12 8.83 -10.89
N LEU A 69 1.10 8.52 -10.08
CA LEU A 69 -0.06 9.38 -9.87
C LEU A 69 0.33 10.70 -9.18
N ILE A 70 1.12 10.61 -8.10
CA ILE A 70 1.64 11.80 -7.40
C ILE A 70 2.45 12.68 -8.36
N ALA A 71 3.35 12.07 -9.15
CA ALA A 71 4.15 12.81 -10.13
C ALA A 71 3.30 13.46 -11.23
N SER A 72 2.22 12.79 -11.68
CA SER A 72 1.29 13.37 -12.66
C SER A 72 0.58 14.59 -12.08
N GLN A 73 -0.05 14.45 -10.91
CA GLN A 73 -0.81 15.52 -10.29
C GLN A 73 0.08 16.73 -9.94
N ALA A 74 1.33 16.50 -9.51
CA ALA A 74 2.29 17.57 -9.29
C ALA A 74 2.60 18.38 -10.56
N ARG A 75 2.71 17.70 -11.72
CA ARG A 75 2.91 18.37 -13.02
C ARG A 75 1.66 19.14 -13.45
N ASP A 76 0.49 18.54 -13.32
CA ASP A 76 -0.77 19.15 -13.74
C ASP A 76 -1.08 20.39 -12.90
N LEU A 77 -0.86 20.32 -11.58
CA LEU A 77 -0.99 21.48 -10.68
C LEU A 77 -0.03 22.61 -11.05
N LYS A 78 1.21 22.27 -11.43
CA LYS A 78 2.20 23.25 -11.89
C LYS A 78 1.78 23.92 -13.20
N LEU A 79 1.14 23.19 -14.11
CA LEU A 79 0.59 23.76 -15.35
C LEU A 79 -0.62 24.67 -15.06
N ALA A 80 -1.51 24.24 -14.18
CA ALA A 80 -2.75 24.97 -13.86
C ALA A 80 -2.51 26.26 -13.08
N SER A 81 -1.51 26.27 -12.18
CA SER A 81 -1.20 27.43 -11.35
C SER A 81 -0.44 28.54 -12.09
N ALA A 82 0.06 28.28 -13.31
CA ALA A 82 1.02 29.13 -14.04
C ALA A 82 2.24 29.53 -13.19
N ASP A 83 2.44 28.86 -12.07
CA ASP A 83 3.42 29.20 -11.07
C ASP A 83 4.70 28.47 -11.47
N ALA A 84 5.56 29.20 -12.15
CA ALA A 84 6.95 28.81 -12.37
C ALA A 84 7.76 28.90 -11.06
N SER A 85 7.10 28.91 -9.90
CA SER A 85 7.72 28.78 -8.58
C SER A 85 8.75 27.67 -8.67
N ARG A 86 9.99 28.16 -8.60
CA ARG A 86 11.20 27.42 -8.88
C ARG A 86 11.23 26.22 -7.97
N GLU A 87 11.95 25.22 -8.41
CA GLU A 87 12.19 23.96 -7.73
C GLU A 87 12.93 24.19 -6.40
N VAL A 88 12.25 24.80 -5.41
CA VAL A 88 12.80 25.27 -4.14
C VAL A 88 13.56 24.14 -3.46
N GLU A 89 12.97 22.95 -3.51
CA GLU A 89 13.55 21.74 -2.94
C GLU A 89 14.87 21.31 -3.61
N LYS A 90 15.01 21.50 -4.93
CA LYS A 90 16.28 21.19 -5.62
C LYS A 90 17.32 22.26 -5.39
N ALA A 91 16.91 23.54 -5.31
CA ALA A 91 17.81 24.64 -4.99
C ALA A 91 18.41 24.55 -3.57
N HIS A 92 17.83 23.74 -2.67
CA HIS A 92 18.41 23.49 -1.35
C HIS A 92 19.58 22.49 -1.36
N ARG A 93 19.81 21.76 -2.46
CA ARG A 93 20.88 20.75 -2.55
C ARG A 93 22.13 21.34 -3.21
N ALA A 94 23.31 21.07 -2.63
CA ALA A 94 24.57 21.55 -3.17
C ALA A 94 24.84 21.03 -4.60
N GLU A 95 24.44 19.80 -4.92
CA GLU A 95 24.55 19.22 -6.28
C GLU A 95 23.83 20.04 -7.36
N PHE A 96 22.78 20.78 -6.99
CA PHE A 96 22.09 21.67 -7.92
C PHE A 96 23.01 22.78 -8.44
N TYR A 97 23.99 23.18 -7.63
CA TYR A 97 24.96 24.21 -7.98
C TYR A 97 26.27 23.68 -8.57
N ASN A 98 26.39 22.37 -8.78
CA ASN A 98 27.53 21.75 -9.46
C ASN A 98 27.17 21.41 -10.91
N GLN A 99 26.64 22.38 -11.64
CA GLN A 99 26.15 22.21 -13.01
C GLN A 99 26.93 23.10 -13.99
N PRO A 100 27.11 22.69 -15.27
CA PRO A 100 27.89 23.44 -16.24
C PRO A 100 27.39 24.87 -16.51
N TRP A 101 26.11 25.14 -16.26
CA TRP A 101 25.50 26.46 -16.46
C TRP A 101 25.80 27.45 -15.31
N ILE A 102 26.39 27.01 -14.21
CA ILE A 102 26.60 27.82 -13.01
C ILE A 102 27.57 28.98 -13.25
N GLU A 103 28.69 28.71 -13.93
CA GLU A 103 29.70 29.74 -14.20
C GLU A 103 29.11 30.88 -15.04
N ASP A 104 28.41 30.54 -16.13
CA ASP A 104 27.71 31.51 -16.99
C ASP A 104 26.60 32.25 -16.22
N ALA A 105 25.85 31.57 -15.35
CA ALA A 105 24.85 32.20 -14.51
C ALA A 105 25.45 33.20 -13.50
N VAL A 106 26.58 32.87 -12.87
CA VAL A 106 27.31 33.77 -11.96
C VAL A 106 27.84 34.99 -12.70
N ILE A 107 28.45 34.79 -13.87
CA ILE A 107 28.95 35.89 -14.71
C ILE A 107 27.81 36.82 -15.13
N ARG A 108 26.67 36.27 -15.58
CA ARG A 108 25.48 37.07 -15.93
C ARG A 108 24.90 37.81 -14.73
N TYR A 109 24.95 37.21 -13.54
CA TYR A 109 24.50 37.86 -12.31
C TYR A 109 25.41 39.04 -11.94
N LEU A 110 26.72 38.88 -11.99
CA LEU A 110 27.69 39.95 -11.68
C LEU A 110 27.65 41.08 -12.71
N ASN A 111 27.47 40.74 -13.99
CA ASN A 111 27.37 41.71 -15.08
C ASN A 111 25.97 42.29 -15.25
N ARG A 112 25.01 41.90 -14.41
CA ARG A 112 23.67 42.48 -14.41
C ARG A 112 23.79 43.93 -13.93
N LYS A 113 23.85 44.85 -14.89
CA LYS A 113 23.73 46.29 -14.63
C LYS A 113 22.43 46.53 -13.84
N PRO A 114 22.46 47.18 -12.66
CA PRO A 114 21.23 47.50 -11.95
C PRO A 114 20.39 48.40 -12.86
N ALA A 115 19.10 48.07 -12.99
CA ALA A 115 18.19 48.90 -13.74
C ALA A 115 18.17 50.29 -13.09
N VAL A 116 18.63 51.31 -13.82
CA VAL A 116 18.45 52.71 -13.44
C VAL A 116 16.95 52.96 -13.37
N GLY A 117 16.48 53.09 -12.13
CA GLY A 117 15.07 53.24 -11.78
C GLY A 117 14.83 53.17 -10.26
N SER A 118 15.83 53.52 -9.46
CA SER A 118 15.65 53.92 -8.05
C SER A 118 16.53 55.12 -7.83
N ASP A 119 16.18 56.20 -8.53
CA ASP A 119 16.44 57.54 -8.04
C ASP A 119 15.09 58.23 -7.97
N ALA A 120 14.51 58.18 -6.77
CA ALA A 120 13.39 59.00 -6.37
C ALA A 120 13.58 59.34 -4.89
N GLY A 121 14.11 60.55 -4.65
CA GLY A 121 13.71 61.33 -3.48
C GLY A 121 14.64 61.31 -2.28
N ASN A 122 15.80 61.95 -2.43
CA ASN A 122 16.24 63.12 -1.66
C ASN A 122 15.70 63.35 -0.23
N LYS A 123 16.65 63.62 0.68
CA LYS A 123 16.60 64.17 2.06
C LYS A 123 16.37 63.21 3.22
#